data_AF-A0A442YIP9-F1
#
_entry.id   AF-A0A442YIP9-F1
#
_cell.length_a   1.000
_cell.length_b   1.000
_cell.length_c   1.000
_cell.angle_alpha   90.00
_cell.angle_beta   90.00
_cell.angle_gamma   90.00
#
_symmetry.space_group_name_H-M   'P 1'
#
loop_
_entity.id
_entity.type
_entity.pdbx_description
1 polymer ?
#
loop_
_entity_poly.entity_id
_entity_poly.type
_entity_poly.pdbx_seq_one_letter_code
_entity_poly.pdbx_strand_id
1 'polypeptide(L)'
;MLLPKAFSSLRKPFRNISPSGGAALPDGTAIHRAELDHLLSLVQDSESSTTALLGPPGAGKSALLAAFGQRLHDQNIPFLAIKADLLDVDISDEEGLSQSIGLDHIPTKLLLGLSLTRPTVLIIDQLDALAGYVDLRTGRLNVLLNLVRRLSGARNMHIVFSARTFEYEHDVRLRTIRAESLNLELPPWSTVLRAAAARWKHSVGSSGDVQIVNFDWQRRDFGTTLLEKGRGRAK
;
A
#
# COMPACT_ATOMS: atom_id res chain seq x y z
N MET A 1 -30.74 -6.75 14.76
CA MET A 1 -29.90 -7.87 14.26
C MET A 1 -29.77 -7.75 12.74
N LEU A 2 -28.89 -6.86 12.26
CA LEU A 2 -28.70 -6.53 10.83
C LEU A 2 -27.21 -6.23 10.58
N LEU A 3 -26.34 -7.21 10.79
CA LEU A 3 -24.89 -7.08 10.62
C LEU A 3 -24.18 -8.11 9.71
N PRO A 4 -24.81 -9.17 9.13
CA PRO A 4 -24.03 -10.11 8.30
C PRO A 4 -23.67 -9.63 6.88
N LYS A 5 -24.44 -8.74 6.25
CA LYS A 5 -24.28 -8.45 4.80
C LYS A 5 -23.21 -7.39 4.48
N ALA A 6 -23.01 -6.39 5.34
CA ALA A 6 -22.05 -5.29 5.12
C ALA A 6 -20.59 -5.78 5.06
N PHE A 7 -20.27 -6.91 5.71
CA PHE A 7 -18.92 -7.50 5.67
C PHE A 7 -18.57 -8.15 4.33
N SER A 8 -19.55 -8.48 3.49
CA SER A 8 -19.29 -9.12 2.20
C SER A 8 -18.86 -8.11 1.12
N SER A 9 -19.34 -6.86 1.19
CA SER A 9 -19.03 -5.79 0.23
C SER A 9 -17.64 -5.18 0.44
N LEU A 10 -17.12 -5.20 1.68
CA LEU A 10 -15.75 -4.77 2.01
C LEU A 10 -14.64 -5.68 1.45
N ARG A 11 -15.00 -6.82 0.84
CA ARG A 11 -14.03 -7.77 0.24
C ARG A 11 -13.49 -7.35 -1.13
N LYS A 12 -14.14 -6.40 -1.80
CA LYS A 12 -13.86 -6.13 -3.23
C LYS A 12 -12.67 -5.21 -3.53
N PRO A 13 -12.34 -4.14 -2.78
CA PRO A 13 -11.27 -3.24 -3.20
C PRO A 13 -9.87 -3.87 -3.14
N PHE A 14 -9.69 -4.98 -2.43
CA PHE A 14 -8.40 -5.67 -2.30
C PHE A 14 -8.18 -6.84 -3.25
N ARG A 15 -9.19 -7.22 -4.06
CA ARG A 15 -9.07 -8.42 -4.92
C ARG A 15 -8.02 -8.29 -6.03
N ASN A 16 -7.59 -7.07 -6.35
CA ASN A 16 -6.53 -6.79 -7.32
C ASN A 16 -5.15 -6.54 -6.68
N ILE A 17 -5.04 -6.59 -5.36
CA ILE A 17 -3.74 -6.68 -4.68
C ILE A 17 -3.50 -8.16 -4.48
N SER A 18 -2.83 -8.79 -5.44
CA SER A 18 -2.43 -10.19 -5.31
C SER A 18 -1.68 -10.41 -3.98
N PRO A 19 -2.01 -11.45 -3.20
CA PRO A 19 -1.32 -11.79 -1.96
C PRO A 19 0.11 -12.32 -2.19
N SER A 20 0.67 -12.19 -3.40
CA SER A 20 2.05 -12.54 -3.72
C SER A 20 3.06 -11.39 -3.50
N GLY A 21 2.66 -10.30 -2.82
CA GLY A 21 3.45 -9.07 -2.80
C GLY A 21 3.40 -8.26 -1.51
N GLY A 22 3.16 -8.87 -0.35
CA GLY A 22 3.69 -8.28 0.89
C GLY A 22 5.19 -8.08 0.73
N ALA A 23 5.81 -7.14 1.46
CA ALA A 23 7.26 -6.98 1.50
C ALA A 23 7.96 -8.18 2.19
N ALA A 24 7.60 -9.40 1.78
CA ALA A 24 8.26 -10.64 2.08
C ALA A 24 9.30 -10.87 0.99
N LEU A 25 10.53 -11.10 1.43
CA LEU A 25 11.50 -11.84 0.64
C LEU A 25 10.81 -13.12 0.14
N PRO A 26 11.03 -13.56 -1.10
CA PRO A 26 10.38 -14.78 -1.58
C PRO A 26 10.74 -16.09 -0.88
N ASP A 27 11.62 -16.07 0.12
CA ASP A 27 11.76 -17.15 1.11
C ASP A 27 10.73 -17.06 2.26
N GLY A 28 9.79 -16.10 2.20
CA GLY A 28 8.79 -15.81 3.23
C GLY A 28 9.25 -14.84 4.31
N THR A 29 10.50 -14.35 4.29
CA THR A 29 11.00 -13.46 5.35
C THR A 29 10.41 -12.06 5.19
N ALA A 30 9.54 -11.67 6.11
CA ALA A 30 9.02 -10.30 6.18
C ALA A 30 10.16 -9.33 6.49
N ILE A 31 10.31 -8.27 5.70
CA ILE A 31 11.16 -7.14 6.08
C ILE A 31 10.49 -6.49 7.28
N HIS A 32 11.08 -6.67 8.47
CA HIS A 32 10.61 -6.03 9.68
C HIS A 32 10.72 -4.51 9.53
N ARG A 33 9.62 -3.81 9.79
CA ARG A 33 9.52 -2.36 9.74
C ARG A 33 8.94 -1.90 11.08
N ALA A 34 9.74 -1.22 11.89
CA ALA A 34 9.28 -0.72 13.20
C ALA A 34 8.09 0.23 13.05
N GLU A 35 7.98 0.89 11.90
CA GLU A 35 6.87 1.75 11.52
C GLU A 35 5.54 0.97 11.41
N LEU A 36 5.58 -0.31 10.99
CA LEU A 36 4.40 -1.16 10.96
C LEU A 36 3.90 -1.46 12.38
N ASP A 37 4.80 -1.81 13.28
CA ASP A 37 4.46 -2.08 14.68
C ASP A 37 3.93 -0.83 15.37
N HIS A 38 4.51 0.34 15.07
CA HIS A 38 4.03 1.62 15.57
C HIS A 38 2.60 1.94 15.09
N LEU A 39 2.28 1.71 13.82
CA LEU A 39 0.91 1.89 13.34
C LEU A 39 -0.07 0.94 14.04
N LEU A 40 0.33 -0.30 14.32
CA LEU A 40 -0.51 -1.26 15.04
C LEU A 40 -0.71 -0.86 16.50
N SER A 41 0.33 -0.37 17.18
CA SER A 41 0.21 0.10 18.57
C SER A 41 -0.71 1.32 18.66
N LEU A 42 -0.66 2.24 17.69
CA LEU A 42 -1.61 3.38 17.66
C LEU A 42 -3.08 2.92 17.57
N VAL A 43 -3.36 1.85 16.84
CA VAL A 43 -4.74 1.29 16.74
C VAL A 43 -5.19 0.62 18.04
N GLN A 44 -4.25 0.10 18.84
CA GLN A 44 -4.56 -0.63 20.08
C GLN A 44 -4.60 0.30 21.30
N ASP A 45 -3.67 1.25 21.36
CA ASP A 45 -3.36 1.98 22.59
C ASP A 45 -3.92 3.40 22.61
N SER A 46 -4.37 3.93 21.46
CA SER A 46 -4.92 5.29 21.34
C SER A 46 -6.43 5.25 21.10
N GLU A 47 -7.16 6.27 21.58
CA GLU A 47 -8.60 6.39 21.29
C GLU A 47 -8.86 6.74 19.82
N SER A 48 -7.96 7.49 19.20
CA SER A 48 -7.97 7.82 17.78
C SER A 48 -6.56 8.23 17.34
N SER A 49 -6.26 8.13 16.04
CA SER A 49 -4.99 8.60 15.50
C SER A 49 -5.14 9.05 14.04
N THR A 50 -4.31 10.02 13.63
CA THR A 50 -4.18 10.43 12.23
C THR A 50 -2.68 10.52 11.93
N THR A 51 -2.20 9.66 11.03
CA THR A 51 -0.76 9.49 10.75
C THR A 51 -0.48 9.73 9.27
N ALA A 52 0.52 10.56 9.00
CA ALA A 52 1.08 10.77 7.66
C ALA A 52 2.33 9.88 7.51
N LEU A 53 2.23 8.82 6.70
CA LEU A 53 3.37 7.98 6.34
C LEU A 53 4.16 8.66 5.21
N LEU A 54 5.26 9.31 5.57
CA LEU A 54 6.09 10.10 4.66
C LEU A 54 7.35 9.33 4.26
N GLY A 55 7.96 9.72 3.15
CA GLY A 55 9.23 9.15 2.69
C GLY A 55 9.44 9.31 1.19
N PRO A 56 10.66 9.06 0.69
CA PRO A 56 10.96 9.19 -0.73
C PRO A 56 10.24 8.12 -1.59
N PRO A 57 10.18 8.30 -2.91
CA PRO A 57 9.82 7.23 -3.84
C PRO A 57 10.70 6.00 -3.61
N GLY A 58 10.10 4.80 -3.69
CA GLY A 58 10.83 3.54 -3.48
C GLY A 58 11.11 3.15 -2.02
N ALA A 59 10.76 3.98 -1.03
CA ALA A 59 10.89 3.62 0.40
C ALA A 59 10.02 2.41 0.83
N GLY A 60 9.00 2.08 0.03
CA GLY A 60 8.10 0.95 0.30
C GLY A 60 6.84 1.32 1.08
N LYS A 61 6.42 2.59 1.06
CA LYS A 61 5.19 3.07 1.75
C LYS A 61 3.96 2.23 1.41
N SER A 62 3.66 2.02 0.13
CA SER A 62 2.55 1.18 -0.32
C SER A 62 2.66 -0.26 0.17
N ALA A 63 3.88 -0.82 0.20
CA ALA A 63 4.10 -2.18 0.69
C ALA A 63 3.91 -2.29 2.21
N LEU A 64 4.29 -1.25 2.97
CA LEU A 64 4.03 -1.15 4.39
C LEU A 64 2.52 -1.02 4.67
N LEU A 65 1.81 -0.16 3.94
CA LEU A 65 0.36 -0.01 4.09
C LEU A 65 -0.40 -1.28 3.70
N ALA A 66 0.08 -2.03 2.70
CA ALA A 66 -0.48 -3.34 2.37
C ALA A 66 -0.26 -4.36 3.49
N ALA A 67 0.95 -4.40 4.08
CA ALA A 67 1.25 -5.25 5.23
C ALA A 67 0.39 -4.85 6.46
N PHE A 68 0.19 -3.55 6.69
CA PHE A 68 -0.68 -3.03 7.73
C PHE A 68 -2.13 -3.48 7.53
N GLY A 69 -2.68 -3.30 6.32
CA GLY A 69 -4.01 -3.80 5.97
C GLY A 69 -4.18 -5.31 6.19
N GLN A 70 -3.15 -6.11 5.88
CA GLN A 70 -3.16 -7.55 6.15
C GLN A 70 -3.21 -7.85 7.65
N ARG A 71 -2.42 -7.16 8.48
CA ARG A 71 -2.45 -7.33 9.94
C ARG A 71 -3.80 -6.93 10.54
N LEU A 72 -4.41 -5.86 10.05
CA LEU A 72 -5.77 -5.45 10.46
C LEU A 72 -6.80 -6.52 10.10
N HIS A 73 -6.71 -7.08 8.89
CA HIS A 73 -7.56 -8.18 8.45
C HIS A 73 -7.43 -9.39 9.37
N ASP A 74 -6.20 -9.82 9.68
CA ASP A 74 -5.93 -10.98 10.53
C ASP A 74 -6.43 -10.78 11.97
N GLN A 75 -6.46 -9.54 12.44
CA GLN A 75 -7.01 -9.14 13.75
C GLN A 75 -8.52 -8.85 13.72
N ASN A 76 -9.20 -9.04 12.58
CA ASN A 76 -10.62 -8.70 12.37
C ASN A 76 -10.96 -7.22 12.65
N ILE A 77 -9.99 -6.33 12.49
CA ILE A 77 -10.19 -4.88 12.59
C ILE A 77 -10.75 -4.39 11.23
N PRO A 78 -11.92 -3.73 11.21
CA PRO A 78 -12.48 -3.18 10.00
C PRO A 78 -11.61 -2.05 9.45
N PHE A 79 -11.37 -2.07 8.15
CA PHE A 79 -10.69 -0.98 7.48
C PHE A 79 -11.24 -0.71 6.09
N LEU A 80 -11.05 0.52 5.62
CA LEU A 80 -11.21 0.92 4.22
C LEU A 80 -9.86 1.37 3.69
N ALA A 81 -9.41 0.78 2.59
CA ALA A 81 -8.19 1.18 1.90
C ALA A 81 -8.53 1.80 0.55
N ILE A 82 -7.98 2.99 0.28
CA ILE A 82 -8.16 3.75 -0.95
C ILE A 82 -6.78 4.01 -1.54
N LYS A 83 -6.60 3.71 -2.81
CA LYS A 83 -5.41 4.10 -3.55
C LYS A 83 -5.74 5.33 -4.40
N ALA A 84 -5.21 6.49 -4.02
CA ALA A 84 -5.66 7.77 -4.54
C ALA A 84 -5.33 7.97 -6.03
N ASP A 85 -4.22 7.42 -6.50
CA ASP A 85 -3.79 7.42 -7.90
C ASP A 85 -4.72 6.64 -8.84
N LEU A 86 -5.56 5.74 -8.31
CA LEU A 86 -6.50 4.92 -9.08
C LEU A 86 -7.93 5.48 -9.12
N LEU A 87 -8.18 6.60 -8.46
CA LEU A 87 -9.51 7.20 -8.40
C LEU A 87 -9.90 7.87 -9.73
N ASP A 88 -11.14 7.64 -10.16
CA ASP A 88 -11.71 8.23 -11.37
C ASP A 88 -11.68 9.77 -11.33
N VAL A 89 -11.29 10.39 -12.43
CA VAL A 89 -11.03 11.84 -12.54
C VAL A 89 -12.27 12.70 -12.23
N ASP A 90 -13.47 12.15 -12.42
CA ASP A 90 -14.73 12.88 -12.25
C ASP A 90 -15.31 12.84 -10.83
N ILE A 91 -14.63 12.21 -9.86
CA ILE A 91 -15.09 12.17 -8.47
C ILE A 91 -15.01 13.57 -7.84
N SER A 92 -16.15 14.05 -7.36
CA SER A 92 -16.28 15.36 -6.69
C SER A 92 -16.93 15.29 -5.29
N ASP A 93 -17.51 14.15 -4.91
CA ASP A 93 -18.19 13.93 -3.64
C ASP A 93 -18.01 12.49 -3.11
N GLU A 94 -18.56 12.20 -1.93
CA GLU A 94 -18.44 10.88 -1.31
C GLU A 94 -19.32 9.83 -2.01
N GLU A 95 -20.42 10.25 -2.63
CA GLU A 95 -21.27 9.39 -3.47
C GLU A 95 -20.49 8.85 -4.67
N GLY A 96 -19.81 9.73 -5.42
CA GLY A 96 -18.94 9.35 -6.53
C GLY A 96 -17.75 8.51 -6.07
N LEU A 97 -17.16 8.83 -4.91
CA LEU A 97 -16.12 8.00 -4.30
C LEU A 97 -16.64 6.58 -4.00
N SER A 98 -17.84 6.46 -3.43
CA SER A 98 -18.48 5.17 -3.11
C SER A 98 -18.64 4.33 -4.38
N GLN A 99 -19.16 4.93 -5.45
CA GLN A 99 -19.36 4.26 -6.73
C GLN A 99 -18.05 3.78 -7.33
N SER A 100 -17.03 4.64 -7.37
CA SER A 100 -15.71 4.32 -7.94
C SER A 100 -15.04 3.15 -7.23
N ILE A 101 -15.16 3.05 -5.90
CA ILE A 101 -14.57 1.96 -5.12
C ILE A 101 -15.53 0.77 -4.90
N GLY A 102 -16.72 0.80 -5.49
CA GLY A 102 -17.72 -0.28 -5.41
C GLY A 102 -18.33 -0.47 -4.02
N LEU A 103 -18.49 0.62 -3.26
CA LEU A 103 -19.06 0.63 -1.92
C LEU A 103 -20.55 1.01 -1.95
N ASP A 104 -21.39 0.19 -1.30
CA ASP A 104 -22.84 0.41 -1.23
C ASP A 104 -23.26 1.54 -0.26
N HIS A 105 -22.28 2.17 0.41
CA HIS A 105 -22.47 3.11 1.50
C HIS A 105 -21.50 4.27 1.40
N ILE A 106 -21.92 5.44 1.91
CA ILE A 106 -21.06 6.62 2.04
C ILE A 106 -19.90 6.31 3.01
N PRO A 107 -18.62 6.45 2.61
CA PRO A 107 -17.45 6.11 3.42
C PRO A 107 -17.48 6.70 4.83
N THR A 108 -17.79 7.98 4.98
CA THR A 108 -17.87 8.62 6.31
C THR A 108 -18.91 7.93 7.19
N LYS A 109 -20.12 7.69 6.68
CA LYS A 109 -21.20 7.08 7.46
C LYS A 109 -20.86 5.65 7.85
N LEU A 110 -20.27 4.88 6.92
CA LEU A 110 -19.85 3.51 7.16
C LEU A 110 -18.78 3.45 8.26
N LEU A 111 -17.71 4.23 8.13
CA LEU A 111 -16.58 4.19 9.05
C LEU A 111 -16.96 4.67 10.45
N LEU A 112 -17.71 5.78 10.56
CA LEU A 112 -18.21 6.24 11.86
C LEU A 112 -19.17 5.24 12.50
N GLY A 113 -20.05 4.61 11.71
CA GLY A 113 -20.96 3.58 12.24
C GLY A 113 -20.21 2.37 12.80
N LEU A 114 -19.09 1.98 12.19
CA LEU A 114 -18.23 0.90 12.67
C LEU A 114 -17.46 1.32 13.93
N SER A 115 -16.94 2.56 13.96
CA SER A 115 -16.11 3.07 15.05
C SER A 115 -16.87 3.18 16.38
N LEU A 116 -18.21 3.26 16.37
CA LEU A 116 -19.02 3.21 17.58
C LEU A 116 -18.80 1.98 18.47
N THR A 117 -18.34 0.86 17.89
CA THR A 117 -18.27 -0.43 18.59
C THR A 117 -16.87 -1.03 18.69
N ARG A 118 -15.94 -0.62 17.82
CA ARG A 118 -14.60 -1.20 17.72
C ARG A 118 -13.65 -0.26 16.97
N PRO A 119 -12.32 -0.40 17.15
CA PRO A 119 -11.31 0.26 16.32
C PRO A 119 -11.65 0.11 14.83
N THR A 120 -11.51 1.18 14.07
CA THR A 120 -11.81 1.23 12.63
C THR A 120 -10.76 2.07 11.93
N VAL A 121 -10.27 1.60 10.78
CA VAL A 121 -9.12 2.21 10.10
C VAL A 121 -9.45 2.72 8.70
N LEU A 122 -8.98 3.91 8.36
CA LEU A 122 -8.94 4.42 6.98
C LEU A 122 -7.49 4.46 6.52
N ILE A 123 -7.20 3.81 5.39
CA ILE A 123 -5.90 3.83 4.73
C ILE A 123 -6.04 4.57 3.40
N ILE A 124 -5.21 5.58 3.15
CA ILE A 124 -5.13 6.28 1.87
C ILE A 124 -3.71 6.22 1.34
N ASP A 125 -3.47 5.44 0.29
CA ASP A 125 -2.14 5.36 -0.35
C ASP A 125 -2.01 6.40 -1.47
N GLN A 126 -0.81 6.98 -1.60
CA GLN A 126 -0.40 7.91 -2.65
C GLN A 126 -1.26 9.19 -2.74
N LEU A 127 -1.61 9.78 -1.59
CA LEU A 127 -2.41 11.01 -1.56
C LEU A 127 -1.72 12.17 -2.31
N ASP A 128 -0.38 12.17 -2.34
CA ASP A 128 0.44 13.12 -3.11
C ASP A 128 0.23 13.03 -4.63
N ALA A 129 -0.20 11.89 -5.16
CA ALA A 129 -0.49 11.75 -6.59
C ALA A 129 -1.59 12.72 -7.08
N LEU A 130 -2.46 13.15 -6.17
CA LEU A 130 -3.53 14.11 -6.43
C LEU A 130 -3.16 15.57 -6.08
N ALA A 131 -1.97 15.79 -5.52
CA ALA A 131 -1.49 17.11 -5.12
C ALA A 131 -0.73 17.84 -6.24
N GLY A 132 -0.45 17.18 -7.38
CA GLY A 132 0.31 17.75 -8.50
C GLY A 132 -0.46 18.70 -9.42
N TYR A 133 0.29 19.51 -10.17
CA TYR A 133 -0.22 20.51 -11.14
C TYR A 133 -1.10 19.95 -12.28
N VAL A 134 -1.08 18.63 -12.51
CA VAL A 134 -1.81 17.96 -13.60
C VAL A 134 -3.28 17.68 -13.24
N ASP A 135 -3.63 17.69 -11.95
CA ASP A 135 -5.03 17.53 -11.53
C ASP A 135 -5.77 18.89 -11.64
N LEU A 136 -6.11 19.25 -12.88
CA LEU A 136 -6.88 20.46 -13.22
C LEU A 136 -8.26 20.52 -12.51
N ARG A 137 -8.71 19.40 -11.92
CA ARG A 137 -9.92 19.28 -11.11
C ARG A 137 -9.55 18.83 -9.70
N THR A 138 -9.54 19.77 -8.75
CA THR A 138 -9.23 19.52 -7.33
C THR A 138 -10.25 18.64 -6.59
N GLY A 139 -11.26 18.09 -7.28
CA GLY A 139 -12.37 17.32 -6.71
C GLY A 139 -11.91 16.11 -5.91
N ARG A 140 -11.14 15.20 -6.53
CA ARG A 140 -10.68 13.95 -5.88
C ARG A 140 -9.91 14.21 -4.60
N LEU A 141 -8.91 15.11 -4.66
CA LEU A 141 -8.14 15.49 -3.49
C LEU A 141 -9.04 16.09 -2.41
N ASN A 142 -9.95 17.01 -2.77
CA ASN A 142 -10.86 17.63 -1.82
C ASN A 142 -11.78 16.61 -1.14
N VAL A 143 -12.28 15.61 -1.87
CA VAL A 143 -13.08 14.52 -1.31
C VAL A 143 -12.30 13.74 -0.27
N LEU A 144 -11.07 13.31 -0.59
CA LEU A 144 -10.23 12.58 0.35
C LEU A 144 -9.83 13.42 1.57
N LEU A 145 -9.48 14.70 1.36
CA LEU A 145 -9.17 15.62 2.46
C LEU A 145 -10.38 15.85 3.38
N ASN A 146 -11.58 16.01 2.80
CA ASN A 146 -12.80 16.17 3.59
C ASN A 146 -13.16 14.90 4.34
N LEU A 147 -12.95 13.72 3.75
CA LEU A 147 -13.10 12.44 4.40
C LEU A 147 -12.17 12.33 5.62
N VAL A 148 -10.89 12.64 5.47
CA VAL A 148 -9.92 12.67 6.58
C VAL A 148 -10.35 13.64 7.66
N ARG A 149 -10.73 14.87 7.31
CA ARG A 149 -11.18 15.89 8.27
C ARG A 149 -12.41 15.47 9.07
N ARG A 150 -13.37 14.79 8.44
CA ARG A 150 -14.61 14.33 9.08
C ARG A 150 -14.39 13.17 10.06
N LEU A 151 -13.39 12.33 9.77
CA LEU A 151 -13.11 11.13 10.55
C LEU A 151 -12.04 11.36 11.64
N SER A 152 -11.14 12.33 11.43
CA SER A 152 -10.04 12.60 12.36
C SER A 152 -10.56 12.98 13.74
N GLY A 153 -10.07 12.30 14.77
CA GLY A 153 -10.47 12.53 16.17
C GLY A 153 -11.80 11.89 16.57
N ALA A 154 -12.49 11.20 15.67
CA ALA A 154 -13.63 10.38 16.07
C ALA A 154 -13.16 9.18 16.92
N ARG A 155 -13.92 8.83 17.96
CA ARG A 155 -13.59 7.70 18.83
C ARG A 155 -13.44 6.41 18.03
N ASN A 156 -12.40 5.64 18.36
CA ASN A 156 -11.98 4.40 17.71
C ASN A 156 -11.67 4.56 16.21
N MET A 157 -11.39 5.77 15.74
CA MET A 157 -11.09 6.03 14.33
C MET A 157 -9.59 6.31 14.16
N HIS A 158 -8.95 5.53 13.30
CA HIS A 158 -7.53 5.64 12.99
C HIS A 158 -7.34 5.87 11.49
N ILE A 159 -6.55 6.87 11.13
CA ILE A 159 -6.33 7.25 9.74
C ILE A 159 -4.84 7.17 9.46
N VAL A 160 -4.48 6.48 8.38
CA VAL A 160 -3.11 6.48 7.86
C VAL A 160 -3.15 6.86 6.39
N PHE A 161 -2.42 7.89 6.00
CA PHE A 161 -2.25 8.20 4.58
C PHE A 161 -0.77 8.26 4.22
N SER A 162 -0.42 7.84 3.01
CA SER A 162 0.94 8.00 2.50
C SER A 162 1.04 9.21 1.56
N ALA A 163 2.17 9.88 1.65
CA ALA A 163 2.56 10.93 0.74
C ALA A 163 4.09 10.92 0.58
N ARG A 164 4.59 11.55 -0.48
CA ARG A 164 5.99 11.94 -0.52
C ARG A 164 6.21 13.12 0.42
N THR A 165 7.37 13.13 1.08
CA THR A 165 7.74 14.16 2.05
C THR A 165 7.70 15.57 1.45
N PHE A 166 8.28 15.74 0.25
CA PHE A 166 8.32 17.03 -0.43
C PHE A 166 6.91 17.56 -0.71
N GLU A 167 6.03 16.76 -1.32
CA GLU A 167 4.66 17.15 -1.65
C GLU A 167 3.85 17.45 -0.39
N TYR A 168 3.99 16.67 0.69
CA TYR A 168 3.32 16.93 1.97
C TYR A 168 3.76 18.25 2.61
N GLU A 169 5.04 18.61 2.50
CA GLU A 169 5.61 19.83 3.08
C GLU A 169 5.35 21.09 2.24
N HIS A 170 5.06 20.95 0.95
CA HIS A 170 4.94 22.08 0.02
C HIS A 170 3.50 22.30 -0.49
N ASP A 171 2.63 21.28 -0.49
CA ASP A 171 1.22 21.46 -0.84
C ASP A 171 0.42 22.00 0.35
N VAL A 172 -0.09 23.23 0.21
CA VAL A 172 -0.87 23.92 1.25
C VAL A 172 -2.08 23.11 1.71
N ARG A 173 -2.74 22.37 0.81
CA ARG A 173 -3.93 21.57 1.10
C ARG A 173 -3.57 20.36 1.95
N LEU A 174 -2.50 19.65 1.59
CA LEU A 174 -2.01 18.51 2.38
C LEU A 174 -1.58 18.94 3.79
N ARG A 175 -0.91 20.09 3.91
CA ARG A 175 -0.49 20.66 5.21
C ARG A 175 -1.64 21.03 6.14
N THR A 176 -2.86 21.17 5.63
CA THR A 176 -4.03 21.44 6.50
C THR A 176 -4.45 20.23 7.32
N ILE A 177 -3.96 19.02 6.98
CA ILE A 177 -4.24 17.82 7.75
C ILE A 177 -3.42 17.85 9.03
N ARG A 178 -4.09 17.75 10.19
CA ARG A 178 -3.43 17.56 11.48
C ARG A 178 -3.10 16.08 11.62
N ALA A 179 -1.91 15.70 11.17
CA ALA A 179 -1.41 14.33 11.25
C ALA A 179 -0.04 14.29 11.92
N GLU A 180 0.20 13.24 12.69
CA GLU A 180 1.53 12.90 13.17
C GLU A 180 2.33 12.29 12.02
N SER A 181 3.54 12.81 11.79
CA SER A 181 4.40 12.31 10.70
C SER A 181 5.18 11.07 11.14
N LEU A 182 5.05 10.00 10.36
CA LEU A 182 5.85 8.79 10.47
C LEU A 182 6.72 8.68 9.21
N ASN A 183 8.02 8.87 9.37
CA ASN A 183 8.95 8.84 8.24
C ASN A 183 9.44 7.42 7.96
N LEU A 184 9.31 7.00 6.71
CA LEU A 184 9.82 5.73 6.20
C LEU A 184 11.09 5.98 5.39
N GLU A 185 12.22 5.49 5.90
CA GLU A 185 13.50 5.57 5.20
C GLU A 185 13.64 4.48 4.13
N LEU A 186 14.57 4.72 3.19
CA LEU A 186 14.92 3.71 2.21
C LEU A 186 15.47 2.46 2.93
N PRO A 187 15.03 1.24 2.57
CA PRO A 187 15.67 0.04 3.09
C PRO A 187 17.17 0.05 2.76
N PRO A 188 18.02 -0.46 3.65
CA PRO A 188 19.41 -0.72 3.33
C PRO A 188 19.52 -1.55 2.05
N TRP A 189 20.52 -1.26 1.20
CA TRP A 189 20.73 -1.98 -0.07
C TRP A 189 20.85 -3.50 0.12
N SER A 190 21.37 -3.95 1.26
CA SER A 190 21.42 -5.38 1.62
C SER A 190 20.03 -6.02 1.73
N THR A 191 19.03 -5.28 2.23
CA THR A 191 17.63 -5.70 2.28
C THR A 191 17.00 -5.72 0.89
N VAL A 192 17.34 -4.73 0.05
CA VAL A 192 16.90 -4.70 -1.36
C VAL A 192 17.47 -5.87 -2.15
N LEU A 193 18.77 -6.16 -2.00
CA LEU A 193 19.43 -7.29 -2.66
C LEU A 193 18.86 -8.63 -2.20
N ARG A 194 18.56 -8.79 -0.91
CA ARG A 194 17.86 -9.99 -0.42
C ARG A 194 16.49 -10.13 -1.07
N ALA A 195 15.72 -9.04 -1.18
CA ALA A 195 14.41 -9.04 -1.81
C ALA A 195 14.48 -9.38 -3.30
N ALA A 196 15.43 -8.78 -4.02
CA ALA A 196 15.68 -9.04 -5.43
C ALA A 196 16.15 -10.48 -5.68
N ALA A 197 17.11 -10.97 -4.89
CA ALA A 197 17.67 -12.32 -5.03
C ALA A 197 16.62 -13.41 -4.77
N ALA A 198 15.76 -13.20 -3.78
CA ALA A 198 14.69 -14.15 -3.51
C ALA A 198 13.60 -14.08 -4.61
N ARG A 199 13.29 -12.90 -5.19
CA ARG A 199 12.36 -12.78 -6.35
C ARG A 199 12.90 -13.45 -7.60
N TRP A 200 14.21 -13.33 -7.82
CA TRP A 200 14.92 -13.99 -8.91
C TRP A 200 14.85 -15.52 -8.80
N LYS A 201 15.01 -16.09 -7.59
CA LYS A 201 14.90 -17.55 -7.37
C LYS A 201 13.52 -18.10 -7.71
N HIS A 202 12.44 -17.33 -7.51
CA HIS A 202 11.08 -17.74 -7.87
C HIS A 202 10.71 -17.54 -9.33
N SER A 203 11.38 -16.63 -10.05
CA SER A 203 11.18 -16.46 -11.50
C SER A 203 11.92 -17.50 -12.36
N VAL A 204 12.92 -18.21 -11.83
CA VAL A 204 13.71 -19.24 -12.54
C VAL A 204 13.08 -20.63 -12.37
N GLY A 205 11.75 -20.68 -12.38
CA GLY A 205 10.94 -21.87 -12.17
C GLY A 205 9.99 -22.16 -13.32
N SER A 206 10.44 -22.11 -14.58
CA SER A 206 9.88 -22.90 -15.69
C SER A 206 10.70 -22.70 -16.97
N SER A 207 11.16 -23.83 -17.52
CA SER A 207 11.91 -24.01 -18.77
C SER A 207 13.38 -23.59 -18.75
N GLY A 208 14.21 -24.61 -18.98
CA GLY A 208 15.66 -24.62 -18.86
C GLY A 208 16.42 -23.69 -19.80
N ASP A 209 17.72 -23.63 -19.52
CA ASP A 209 18.78 -22.86 -20.16
C ASP A 209 18.87 -21.38 -19.75
N VAL A 210 19.19 -21.15 -18.48
CA VAL A 210 19.80 -19.87 -18.07
C VAL A 210 21.31 -20.06 -17.98
N GLN A 211 22.03 -19.51 -18.96
CA GLN A 211 23.47 -19.33 -18.86
C GLN A 211 23.78 -18.35 -17.72
N ILE A 212 24.64 -18.76 -16.78
CA ILE A 212 25.17 -17.88 -15.74
C ILE A 212 26.10 -16.88 -16.43
N VAL A 213 25.63 -15.65 -16.62
CA VAL A 213 26.51 -14.53 -16.96
C VAL A 213 27.04 -13.95 -15.65
N ASN A 214 28.22 -14.42 -15.25
CA ASN A 214 28.93 -13.87 -14.09
C ASN A 214 29.43 -12.46 -14.49
N PHE A 215 28.75 -11.42 -14.02
CA PHE A 215 29.15 -10.04 -14.31
C PHE A 215 30.27 -9.65 -13.33
N ASP A 216 31.51 -9.95 -13.72
CA ASP A 216 32.71 -9.47 -13.06
C ASP A 216 32.98 -8.01 -13.49
N TRP A 217 32.85 -7.07 -12.55
CA TRP A 217 33.06 -5.64 -12.79
C TRP A 217 34.48 -5.28 -13.29
N GLN A 218 35.46 -6.20 -13.22
CA GLN A 218 36.85 -5.91 -13.56
C GLN A 218 37.30 -6.32 -14.98
N ARG A 219 36.51 -7.09 -15.74
CA ARG A 219 36.91 -7.54 -17.09
C ARG A 219 35.83 -7.24 -18.12
N ARG A 220 36.08 -6.22 -18.96
CA ARG A 220 35.33 -5.97 -20.19
C ARG A 220 35.79 -7.00 -21.23
N ASP A 221 34.99 -8.04 -21.47
CA ASP A 221 34.72 -8.63 -22.79
C ASP A 221 33.94 -9.95 -22.67
N PHE A 222 32.92 -10.14 -23.50
CA PHE A 222 32.02 -11.30 -23.52
C PHE A 222 32.35 -12.25 -24.67
N GLY A 223 32.63 -13.52 -24.36
CA GLY A 223 32.70 -14.61 -25.35
C GLY A 223 31.69 -15.70 -24.98
N THR A 224 30.71 -15.95 -25.86
CA THR A 224 29.72 -17.03 -25.73
C THR A 224 30.28 -18.33 -26.31
N THR A 225 30.28 -19.41 -25.53
CA THR A 225 30.41 -20.78 -26.07
C THR A 225 29.14 -21.55 -25.73
N LEU A 226 28.33 -21.79 -26.75
CA LEU A 226 27.20 -22.71 -26.74
C LEU A 226 27.72 -24.15 -26.70
N LEU A 227 27.24 -24.96 -25.74
CA LEU A 227 27.25 -26.41 -25.84
C LEU A 227 25.80 -26.87 -26.03
N GLU A 228 25.44 -27.18 -27.28
CA GLU A 228 24.22 -27.90 -27.60
C GLU A 228 24.30 -29.33 -27.03
N LYS A 229 23.24 -29.77 -26.34
CA LYS A 229 23.02 -31.21 -26.14
C LYS A 229 21.56 -31.57 -26.38
N GLY A 230 21.35 -32.32 -27.46
CA GLY A 230 20.37 -33.40 -27.46
C GLY A 230 19.37 -33.40 -28.62
N ARG A 231 19.52 -34.38 -29.51
CA ARG A 231 18.37 -35.11 -30.06
C ARG A 231 18.62 -36.60 -29.93
N GLY A 232 17.76 -37.27 -29.16
CA GLY A 232 17.63 -38.71 -29.20
C GLY A 232 16.84 -39.16 -30.43
N ARG A 233 16.90 -40.46 -30.74
CA ARG A 233 15.72 -41.27 -31.08
C ARG A 233 16.08 -42.76 -31.16
N ALA A 234 15.09 -43.55 -30.78
CA ALA A 234 15.00 -44.99 -30.81
C ALA A 234 15.36 -45.61 -32.18
N LYS A 235 16.08 -46.74 -32.12
CA LYS A 235 15.50 -48.06 -32.42
C LYS A 235 16.17 -49.10 -31.54
#